data_AF-A0A965FD68-F1
#
_entry.id   AF-A0A965FD68-F1
#
_cell.length_a   1.000
_cell.length_b   1.000
_cell.length_c   1.000
_cell.angle_alpha   90.00
_cell.angle_beta   90.00
_cell.angle_gamma   90.00
#
_symmetry.space_group_name_H-M   'P 1'
#
loop_
_entity.id
_entity.type
_entity.pdbx_description
1 polymer ?
#
loop_
_entity_poly.entity_id
_entity_poly.type
_entity_poly.pdbx_seq_one_letter_code
_entity_poly.pdbx_strand_id
1 'polypeptide(L)'
;MELDTHLGGARPFGLGYWPLAEDAPGVEIPREDVRIVTQDGALVRGTLWTPPNGRWKTAVILSHPRGDFSVHYACPLLAAAGYAVLGFATRYINNDTDCLHENCITDVKAAHDFMVARGAESVVLLGNSGGGSLMALANAELGIGDGWIGMAAHPGEGVFMLQVIDPSVADEADPFSRIPELDMYNPDNGWRPWPEPCRYDPQWLATYREAQRARVARIDAVAKQSLADSEAAGVALEGVHKRTNPAEWRDVRARKVFTQYLTIYRTLADPAYLDLSIEPDERPMGSLFAFPDPFEANYGRGGLARTMTARGWLSTWSGLSSHAKLADTMPRVTVPTILVHPTADTEIRVRQAQEIMANAGAADVTYVEMKGAPHYLEGHRRPAMDAVVDWLRARFPR
;
A
#
# COMPACT_ATOMS: atom_id res chain seq x y z
N MET A 1 2.70 4.92 29.84
CA MET A 1 2.90 3.62 29.19
C MET A 1 3.89 3.89 28.08
N GLU A 2 5.12 3.41 28.18
CA GLU A 2 6.03 3.45 27.03
C GLU A 2 5.41 2.57 25.95
N LEU A 3 5.30 3.12 24.75
CA LEU A 3 4.67 2.46 23.63
C LEU A 3 5.68 1.51 22.98
N ASP A 4 5.24 0.32 22.56
CA ASP A 4 6.12 -0.68 21.94
C ASP A 4 6.67 -0.18 20.59
N THR A 5 7.95 -0.41 20.32
CA THR A 5 8.62 -0.01 19.07
C THR A 5 7.94 -0.59 17.82
N HIS A 6 7.42 -1.82 17.88
CA HIS A 6 6.70 -2.46 16.78
C HIS A 6 5.36 -1.78 16.50
N LEU A 7 4.74 -1.22 17.55
CA LEU A 7 3.49 -0.45 17.47
C LEU A 7 3.73 1.06 17.25
N GLY A 8 4.99 1.47 17.05
CA GLY A 8 5.38 2.83 16.73
C GLY A 8 5.69 3.75 17.90
N GLY A 9 5.93 3.18 19.07
CA GLY A 9 6.07 3.95 20.30
C GLY A 9 7.32 4.80 20.46
N ALA A 10 8.38 4.51 19.72
CA ALA A 10 9.61 5.30 19.67
C ALA A 10 9.64 6.32 18.51
N ARG A 11 8.52 6.48 17.77
CA ARG A 11 8.48 7.32 16.57
C ARG A 11 8.20 8.78 16.93
N PRO A 12 8.93 9.75 16.36
CA PRO A 12 8.42 11.12 16.24
C PRO A 12 7.04 11.08 15.60
N PHE A 13 6.13 11.97 15.98
CA PHE A 13 4.78 12.04 15.40
C PHE A 13 4.86 12.13 13.86
N GLY A 14 4.56 11.03 13.17
CA GLY A 14 4.85 10.88 11.75
C GLY A 14 4.97 9.42 11.32
N LEU A 15 4.83 9.18 10.01
CA LEU A 15 4.81 7.84 9.42
C LEU A 15 6.17 7.15 9.62
N GLY A 16 6.17 5.83 9.81
CA GLY A 16 7.35 5.08 10.26
C GLY A 16 8.47 4.91 9.26
N TYR A 17 8.47 5.58 8.10
CA TYR A 17 9.42 5.34 7.00
C TYR A 17 10.43 6.49 6.77
N TRP A 18 10.54 7.44 7.70
CA TRP A 18 11.50 8.56 7.62
C TRP A 18 12.83 8.17 8.28
N PRO A 19 13.98 8.67 7.80
CA PRO A 19 15.27 8.39 8.41
C PRO A 19 15.34 8.92 9.84
N LEU A 20 15.80 8.08 10.76
CA LEU A 20 16.15 8.44 12.12
C LEU A 20 17.65 8.80 12.20
N ALA A 21 18.07 9.38 13.32
CA ALA A 21 19.48 9.76 13.51
C ALA A 21 20.44 8.57 13.37
N GLU A 22 20.02 7.39 13.83
CA GLU A 22 20.76 6.13 13.70
C GLU A 22 20.91 5.64 12.25
N ASP A 23 20.07 6.09 11.32
CA ASP A 23 20.14 5.73 9.89
C ASP A 23 21.16 6.59 9.12
N ALA A 24 21.74 7.64 9.71
CA ALA A 24 22.56 8.60 8.99
C ALA A 24 23.84 7.95 8.41
N PRO A 25 24.13 8.05 7.10
CA PRO A 25 25.21 7.31 6.46
C PRO A 25 26.64 7.75 6.84
N GLY A 26 26.80 8.70 7.77
CA GLY A 26 28.11 9.23 8.20
C GLY A 26 28.80 10.11 7.17
N VAL A 27 28.17 10.34 6.02
CA VAL A 27 28.62 11.21 4.93
C VAL A 27 27.50 12.17 4.54
N GLU A 28 27.86 13.36 4.07
CA GLU A 28 26.88 14.30 3.55
C GLU A 28 26.35 13.83 2.20
N ILE A 29 25.02 13.82 2.04
CA ILE A 29 24.33 13.37 0.83
C ILE A 29 23.70 14.58 0.14
N PRO A 30 24.16 14.95 -1.07
CA PRO A 30 23.53 15.98 -1.89
C PRO A 30 22.08 15.64 -2.23
N ARG A 31 21.23 16.68 -2.28
CA ARG A 31 19.80 16.57 -2.52
C ARG A 31 19.33 17.67 -3.47
N GLU A 32 18.39 17.33 -4.33
CA GLU A 32 17.76 18.26 -5.26
C GLU A 32 16.24 18.08 -5.21
N ASP A 33 15.49 19.18 -5.09
CA ASP A 33 14.03 19.15 -5.21
C ASP A 33 13.63 18.93 -6.66
N VAL A 34 12.79 17.92 -6.88
CA VAL A 34 12.37 17.50 -8.22
C VAL A 34 10.88 17.79 -8.42
N ARG A 35 10.57 18.37 -9.58
CA ARG A 35 9.22 18.58 -10.07
C ARG A 35 9.10 17.97 -11.46
N ILE A 36 8.18 17.02 -11.61
CA ILE A 36 7.89 16.33 -12.87
C ILE A 36 6.42 16.55 -13.22
N VAL A 37 6.15 16.83 -14.49
CA VAL A 37 4.79 16.92 -15.02
C VAL A 37 4.53 15.68 -15.87
N THR A 38 3.51 14.91 -15.52
CA THR A 38 3.13 13.71 -16.28
C THR A 38 2.52 14.08 -17.62
N GLN A 39 2.40 13.11 -18.53
CA GLN A 39 1.81 13.31 -19.86
C GLN A 39 0.36 13.83 -19.78
N ASP A 40 -0.40 13.43 -18.75
CA ASP A 40 -1.76 13.87 -18.49
C ASP A 40 -1.85 15.16 -17.63
N GLY A 41 -0.70 15.80 -17.36
CA GLY A 41 -0.63 17.12 -16.72
C GLY A 41 -0.63 17.12 -15.19
N ALA A 42 -0.57 15.95 -14.55
CA ALA A 42 -0.44 15.85 -13.10
C ALA A 42 0.97 16.22 -12.62
N LEU A 43 1.08 16.63 -11.37
CA LEU A 43 2.31 17.06 -10.75
C LEU A 43 2.87 15.96 -9.84
N VAL A 44 4.04 15.45 -10.18
CA VAL A 44 4.85 14.57 -9.33
C VAL A 44 5.97 15.39 -8.69
N ARG A 45 6.13 15.23 -7.38
CA ARG A 45 7.14 15.97 -6.60
C ARG A 45 7.97 14.99 -5.79
N GLY A 46 9.25 15.28 -5.65
CA GLY A 46 10.16 14.42 -4.90
C GLY A 46 11.48 15.09 -4.60
N THR A 47 12.39 14.29 -4.06
CA THR A 47 13.79 14.68 -3.81
C THR A 47 14.68 13.66 -4.48
N LEU A 48 15.60 14.14 -5.31
CA LEU A 48 16.68 13.34 -5.87
C LEU A 48 17.89 13.41 -4.93
N TRP A 49 18.30 12.25 -4.46
CA TRP A 49 19.48 12.04 -3.62
C TRP A 49 20.58 11.48 -4.51
N THR A 50 21.75 12.12 -4.53
CA THR A 50 22.87 11.67 -5.36
C THR A 50 24.06 11.25 -4.50
N PRO A 51 24.95 10.39 -5.02
CA PRO A 51 26.15 10.02 -4.28
C PRO A 51 27.03 11.22 -3.97
N PRO A 52 27.82 11.21 -2.87
CA PRO A 52 28.70 12.32 -2.49
C PRO A 52 29.71 12.73 -3.60
N ASN A 53 30.11 11.79 -4.45
CA ASN A 53 31.04 12.04 -5.55
C ASN A 53 30.34 12.55 -6.84
N GLY A 54 29.01 12.67 -6.84
CA GLY A 54 28.18 13.12 -7.96
C GLY A 54 28.12 12.15 -9.15
N ARG A 55 28.77 10.98 -9.09
CA ARG A 55 28.85 10.02 -10.19
C ARG A 55 27.97 8.82 -9.89
N TRP A 56 27.07 8.53 -10.83
CA TRP A 56 26.17 7.39 -10.76
C TRP A 56 25.77 6.96 -12.17
N LYS A 57 25.42 5.68 -12.32
CA LYS A 57 24.90 5.06 -13.54
C LYS A 57 23.54 4.42 -13.31
N THR A 58 23.30 3.92 -12.09
CA THR A 58 22.02 3.33 -11.72
C THR A 58 21.22 4.26 -10.83
N ALA A 59 19.95 4.45 -11.17
CA ALA A 59 18.96 5.12 -10.36
C ALA A 59 18.07 4.10 -9.65
N VAL A 60 17.65 4.41 -8.42
CA VAL A 60 16.58 3.72 -7.71
C VAL A 60 15.43 4.70 -7.53
N ILE A 61 14.23 4.35 -7.95
CA ILE A 61 13.05 5.19 -7.73
C ILE A 61 12.10 4.52 -6.74
N LEU A 62 11.52 5.31 -5.83
CA LEU A 62 10.64 4.80 -4.79
C LEU A 62 9.47 5.75 -4.49
N SER A 63 8.30 5.16 -4.31
CA SER A 63 7.06 5.85 -4.00
C SER A 63 6.08 4.93 -3.28
N HIS A 64 5.01 5.53 -2.77
CA HIS A 64 3.86 4.86 -2.19
C HIS A 64 2.61 5.49 -2.81
N PRO A 65 1.51 4.74 -3.03
CA PRO A 65 0.27 5.28 -3.58
C PRO A 65 -0.22 6.59 -2.95
N ARG A 66 0.01 6.82 -1.65
CA ARG A 66 -0.49 7.98 -0.88
C ARG A 66 0.52 8.58 0.09
N GLY A 67 1.67 7.94 0.29
CA GLY A 67 2.70 8.39 1.23
C GLY A 67 3.76 9.21 0.52
N ASP A 68 4.31 10.20 1.22
CA ASP A 68 5.49 10.93 0.73
C ASP A 68 6.76 10.13 0.98
N PHE A 69 7.37 9.61 -0.10
CA PHE A 69 8.62 8.85 -0.03
C PHE A 69 9.84 9.69 -0.45
N SER A 70 9.70 11.00 -0.63
CA SER A 70 10.82 11.90 -0.97
C SER A 70 11.98 11.85 0.03
N VAL A 71 11.68 11.47 1.26
CA VAL A 71 12.56 11.46 2.43
C VAL A 71 12.47 10.11 3.14
N HIS A 72 12.33 9.02 2.38
CA HIS A 72 12.30 7.65 2.89
C HIS A 72 13.69 7.23 3.44
N TYR A 73 13.74 6.38 4.48
CA TYR A 73 15.00 5.97 5.14
C TYR A 73 16.02 5.32 4.18
N ALA A 74 15.54 4.67 3.12
CA ALA A 74 16.40 4.05 2.10
C ALA A 74 17.18 5.08 1.27
N CYS A 75 16.63 6.29 1.05
CA CYS A 75 17.21 7.29 0.17
C CYS A 75 18.67 7.67 0.54
N PRO A 76 18.96 8.12 1.77
CA PRO A 76 20.33 8.49 2.13
C PRO A 76 21.29 7.30 2.15
N LEU A 77 20.83 6.10 2.53
CA LEU A 77 21.65 4.90 2.63
C LEU A 77 22.06 4.37 1.25
N LEU A 78 21.13 4.30 0.29
CA LEU A 78 21.41 3.90 -1.09
C LEU A 78 22.24 4.96 -1.83
N ALA A 79 22.02 6.25 -1.56
CA ALA A 79 22.84 7.33 -2.11
C ALA A 79 24.29 7.24 -1.62
N ALA A 80 24.50 6.98 -0.33
CA ALA A 80 25.82 6.74 0.24
C ALA A 80 26.53 5.52 -0.39
N ALA A 81 25.77 4.52 -0.83
CA ALA A 81 26.29 3.32 -1.47
C ALA A 81 26.69 3.50 -2.95
N GLY A 82 26.40 4.67 -3.55
CA GLY A 82 26.81 5.03 -4.91
C GLY A 82 25.68 5.07 -5.95
N TYR A 83 24.41 5.03 -5.54
CA TYR A 83 23.27 5.07 -6.45
C TYR A 83 22.59 6.44 -6.44
N ALA A 84 22.02 6.90 -7.56
CA ALA A 84 21.05 7.98 -7.51
C ALA A 84 19.71 7.44 -6.99
N VAL A 85 19.02 8.20 -6.14
CA VAL A 85 17.75 7.76 -5.55
C VAL A 85 16.71 8.86 -5.68
N LEU A 86 15.62 8.62 -6.40
CA LEU A 86 14.49 9.53 -6.49
C LEU A 86 13.34 9.01 -5.65
N GLY A 87 13.24 9.52 -4.42
CA GLY A 87 12.03 9.39 -3.62
C GLY A 87 10.99 10.40 -4.10
N PHE A 88 9.76 9.97 -4.35
CA PHE A 88 8.71 10.89 -4.82
C PHE A 88 7.34 10.54 -4.26
N ALA A 89 6.47 11.54 -4.23
CA ALA A 89 5.05 11.38 -3.94
C ALA A 89 4.28 11.28 -5.26
N THR A 90 3.32 10.35 -5.32
CA THR A 90 2.31 10.32 -6.38
C THR A 90 1.41 11.56 -6.28
N ARG A 91 0.54 11.74 -7.27
CA ARG A 91 -0.51 12.77 -7.26
C ARG A 91 -1.53 12.62 -6.12
N TYR A 92 -1.51 11.50 -5.38
CA TYR A 92 -2.48 11.15 -4.33
C TYR A 92 -1.92 11.22 -2.91
N ILE A 93 -0.82 11.97 -2.70
CA ILE A 93 -0.31 12.24 -1.34
C ILE A 93 -1.43 12.69 -0.41
N ASN A 94 -1.64 11.94 0.69
CA ASN A 94 -2.70 12.17 1.68
C ASN A 94 -4.14 12.20 1.12
N ASN A 95 -4.37 11.66 -0.08
CA ASN A 95 -5.70 11.57 -0.68
C ASN A 95 -6.05 10.12 -0.99
N ASP A 96 -6.78 9.49 -0.07
CA ASP A 96 -7.27 8.14 -0.27
C ASP A 96 -8.55 8.11 -1.14
N THR A 97 -9.36 9.16 -1.05
CA THR A 97 -10.74 9.15 -1.52
C THR A 97 -10.92 8.80 -2.99
N ASP A 98 -10.04 9.28 -3.85
CA ASP A 98 -10.09 8.98 -5.29
C ASP A 98 -8.75 8.47 -5.82
N CYS A 99 -7.98 7.79 -4.96
CA CYS A 99 -6.72 7.17 -5.36
C CYS A 99 -6.98 6.08 -6.40
N LEU A 100 -6.28 6.17 -7.53
CA LEU A 100 -6.35 5.21 -8.63
C LEU A 100 -4.95 4.68 -8.92
N HIS A 101 -4.74 3.36 -8.79
CA HIS A 101 -3.45 2.75 -9.08
C HIS A 101 -3.05 2.92 -10.55
N GLU A 102 -4.01 2.97 -11.48
CA GLU A 102 -3.78 3.21 -12.91
C GLU A 102 -3.14 4.60 -13.16
N ASN A 103 -3.51 5.59 -12.36
CA ASN A 103 -2.89 6.92 -12.41
C ASN A 103 -1.56 6.93 -11.65
N CYS A 104 -1.44 6.18 -10.55
CA CYS A 104 -0.18 6.08 -9.81
C CYS A 104 0.95 5.49 -10.68
N ILE A 105 0.68 4.46 -11.49
CA ILE A 105 1.71 3.91 -12.39
C ILE A 105 2.13 4.89 -13.49
N THR A 106 1.25 5.80 -13.90
CA THR A 106 1.58 6.92 -14.79
C THR A 106 2.58 7.89 -14.12
N ASP A 107 2.42 8.14 -12.82
CA ASP A 107 3.37 8.94 -12.03
C ASP A 107 4.73 8.22 -11.90
N VAL A 108 4.72 6.90 -11.67
CA VAL A 108 5.94 6.07 -11.63
C VAL A 108 6.69 6.14 -12.96
N LYS A 109 5.96 6.02 -14.09
CA LYS A 109 6.57 6.15 -15.41
C LYS A 109 7.22 7.52 -15.63
N ALA A 110 6.58 8.60 -15.19
CA ALA A 110 7.15 9.93 -15.32
C ALA A 110 8.45 10.08 -14.49
N ALA A 111 8.49 9.50 -13.28
CA ALA A 111 9.70 9.44 -12.46
C ALA A 111 10.82 8.59 -13.10
N HIS A 112 10.46 7.45 -13.67
CA HIS A 112 11.38 6.60 -14.43
C HIS A 112 12.00 7.34 -15.61
N ASP A 113 11.16 7.91 -16.49
CA ASP A 113 11.60 8.59 -17.71
C ASP A 113 12.46 9.83 -17.39
N PHE A 114 12.15 10.52 -16.28
CA PHE A 114 12.97 11.59 -15.75
C PHE A 114 14.37 11.11 -15.38
N MET A 115 14.51 9.98 -14.69
CA MET A 115 15.83 9.43 -14.32
C MET A 115 16.62 8.95 -15.55
N VAL A 116 15.96 8.37 -16.55
CA VAL A 116 16.59 8.06 -17.84
C VAL A 116 17.11 9.34 -18.51
N ALA A 117 16.32 10.40 -18.55
CA ALA A 117 16.73 11.69 -19.11
C ALA A 117 17.89 12.35 -18.33
N ARG A 118 18.04 12.03 -17.03
CA ARG A 118 19.18 12.45 -16.19
C ARG A 118 20.45 11.61 -16.43
N GLY A 119 20.39 10.59 -17.28
CA GLY A 119 21.55 9.76 -17.65
C GLY A 119 21.63 8.40 -16.96
N ALA A 120 20.53 7.91 -16.36
CA ALA A 120 20.50 6.55 -15.82
C ALA A 120 20.72 5.51 -16.95
N GLU A 121 21.71 4.64 -16.78
CA GLU A 121 21.91 3.42 -17.57
C GLU A 121 20.96 2.30 -17.12
N SER A 122 20.52 2.33 -15.85
CA SER A 122 19.50 1.43 -15.30
C SER A 122 18.64 2.16 -14.26
N VAL A 123 17.35 1.81 -14.19
CA VAL A 123 16.40 2.33 -13.21
C VAL A 123 15.76 1.17 -12.46
N VAL A 124 16.02 1.04 -11.16
CA VAL A 124 15.45 -0.01 -10.30
C VAL A 124 14.25 0.53 -9.54
N LEU A 125 13.16 -0.24 -9.48
CA LEU A 125 11.94 0.13 -8.76
C LEU A 125 11.98 -0.42 -7.34
N LEU A 126 11.88 0.44 -6.33
CA LEU A 126 11.83 0.05 -4.93
C LEU A 126 10.48 0.42 -4.32
N GLY A 127 9.79 -0.58 -3.78
CA GLY A 127 8.53 -0.42 -3.06
C GLY A 127 8.65 -0.86 -1.60
N ASN A 128 8.31 0.04 -0.66
CA ASN A 128 8.08 -0.31 0.74
C ASN A 128 6.59 -0.30 1.06
N SER A 129 6.07 -1.34 1.74
CA SER A 129 4.65 -1.44 2.09
C SER A 129 3.78 -1.39 0.83
N GLY A 130 2.74 -0.54 0.77
CA GLY A 130 1.91 -0.32 -0.43
C GLY A 130 2.69 0.14 -1.67
N GLY A 131 3.92 0.64 -1.50
CA GLY A 131 4.83 0.88 -2.62
C GLY A 131 5.22 -0.40 -3.37
N GLY A 132 5.24 -1.56 -2.71
CA GLY A 132 5.59 -2.86 -3.32
C GLY A 132 4.63 -3.26 -4.43
N SER A 133 3.32 -3.30 -4.12
CA SER A 133 2.25 -3.53 -5.10
C SER A 133 2.24 -2.50 -6.21
N LEU A 134 2.43 -1.21 -5.88
CA LEU A 134 2.50 -0.15 -6.89
C LEU A 134 3.65 -0.34 -7.87
N MET A 135 4.87 -0.59 -7.39
CA MET A 135 6.05 -0.74 -8.24
C MET A 135 6.00 -2.01 -9.08
N ALA A 136 5.45 -3.10 -8.54
CA ALA A 136 5.23 -4.32 -9.32
C ALA A 136 4.20 -4.09 -10.43
N LEU A 137 3.10 -3.40 -10.13
CA LEU A 137 2.08 -3.06 -11.12
C LEU A 137 2.65 -2.16 -12.23
N ALA A 138 3.45 -1.15 -11.87
CA ALA A 138 4.11 -0.30 -12.84
C ALA A 138 5.04 -1.08 -13.77
N ASN A 139 5.85 -1.99 -13.24
CA ASN A 139 6.71 -2.86 -14.04
C ASN A 139 5.89 -3.76 -14.97
N ALA A 140 4.90 -4.47 -14.44
CA ALA A 140 4.10 -5.44 -15.18
C ALA A 140 3.23 -4.81 -16.29
N GLU A 141 2.67 -3.62 -16.06
CA GLU A 141 1.78 -2.95 -17.01
C GLU A 141 2.53 -2.09 -18.03
N LEU A 142 3.66 -1.50 -17.66
CA LEU A 142 4.37 -0.51 -18.49
C LEU A 142 5.70 -1.01 -19.05
N GLY A 143 6.21 -2.16 -18.57
CA GLY A 143 7.50 -2.71 -18.97
C GLY A 143 8.69 -1.82 -18.61
N ILE A 144 8.57 -1.03 -17.54
CA ILE A 144 9.61 -0.11 -17.06
C ILE A 144 10.36 -0.69 -15.85
N GLY A 145 11.60 -0.24 -15.68
CA GLY A 145 12.45 -0.63 -14.57
C GLY A 145 13.21 -1.94 -14.79
N ASP A 146 14.51 -1.93 -14.49
CA ASP A 146 15.45 -3.02 -14.76
C ASP A 146 15.59 -4.01 -13.60
N GLY A 147 14.98 -3.70 -12.46
CA GLY A 147 14.95 -4.55 -11.27
C GLY A 147 13.84 -4.14 -10.33
N TRP A 148 13.42 -5.05 -9.45
CA TRP A 148 12.37 -4.81 -8.46
C TRP A 148 12.84 -5.14 -7.05
N ILE A 149 12.66 -4.20 -6.13
CA ILE A 149 13.00 -4.32 -4.71
C ILE A 149 11.72 -4.18 -3.90
N GLY A 150 11.30 -5.24 -3.22
CA GLY A 150 10.25 -5.23 -2.22
C GLY A 150 10.82 -5.11 -0.81
N MET A 151 10.31 -4.16 -0.03
CA MET A 151 10.67 -3.96 1.39
C MET A 151 9.39 -4.03 2.22
N ALA A 152 9.24 -5.02 3.10
CA ALA A 152 7.96 -5.25 3.79
C ALA A 152 6.76 -5.14 2.82
N ALA A 153 6.89 -5.75 1.64
CA ALA A 153 6.02 -5.45 0.52
C ALA A 153 4.59 -5.89 0.83
N HIS A 154 3.66 -4.94 0.74
CA HIS A 154 2.25 -5.20 0.95
C HIS A 154 1.72 -6.07 -0.19
N PRO A 155 0.88 -7.10 0.07
CA PRO A 155 0.24 -7.91 -0.99
C PRO A 155 -0.73 -7.12 -1.91
N GLY A 156 -0.88 -5.81 -1.71
CA GLY A 156 -1.95 -4.97 -2.26
C GLY A 156 -2.94 -4.47 -1.20
N GLU A 157 -3.30 -3.19 -1.24
CA GLU A 157 -4.23 -2.56 -0.29
C GLU A 157 -5.60 -3.27 -0.26
N GLY A 158 -6.11 -3.71 -1.40
CA GLY A 158 -7.33 -4.50 -1.45
C GLY A 158 -7.22 -5.86 -0.76
N VAL A 159 -6.07 -6.53 -0.91
CA VAL A 159 -5.80 -7.80 -0.21
C VAL A 159 -5.73 -7.58 1.30
N PHE A 160 -5.16 -6.46 1.74
CA PHE A 160 -5.21 -6.04 3.15
C PHE A 160 -6.65 -5.96 3.65
N MET A 161 -7.51 -5.27 2.90
CA MET A 161 -8.86 -4.94 3.34
C MET A 161 -9.68 -6.20 3.59
N LEU A 162 -9.42 -7.28 2.84
CA LEU A 162 -10.05 -8.58 3.07
C LEU A 162 -9.66 -9.23 4.41
N GLN A 163 -8.59 -8.77 5.05
CA GLN A 163 -8.11 -9.26 6.33
C GLN A 163 -8.60 -8.41 7.51
N VAL A 164 -8.84 -7.12 7.27
CA VAL A 164 -9.11 -6.14 8.34
C VAL A 164 -10.51 -5.54 8.31
N ILE A 165 -11.32 -5.74 7.26
CA ILE A 165 -12.69 -5.24 7.27
C ILE A 165 -13.53 -6.00 8.29
N ASP A 166 -14.30 -5.29 9.13
CA ASP A 166 -15.15 -5.91 10.13
C ASP A 166 -16.40 -6.51 9.48
N PRO A 167 -16.55 -7.83 9.39
CA PRO A 167 -17.67 -8.43 8.67
C PRO A 167 -18.99 -8.35 9.46
N SER A 168 -18.95 -7.99 10.74
CA SER A 168 -20.14 -7.97 11.59
C SER A 168 -21.04 -6.77 11.36
N VAL A 169 -20.61 -5.74 10.60
CA VAL A 169 -21.47 -4.61 10.23
C VAL A 169 -22.65 -5.13 9.40
N ALA A 170 -23.85 -5.07 9.97
CA ALA A 170 -25.07 -5.59 9.36
C ALA A 170 -25.68 -4.60 8.35
N ASP A 171 -25.54 -3.31 8.62
CA ASP A 171 -26.02 -2.20 7.80
C ASP A 171 -24.90 -1.16 7.65
N GLU A 172 -24.53 -0.84 6.40
CA GLU A 172 -23.50 0.15 6.09
C GLU A 172 -23.93 1.59 6.46
N ALA A 173 -25.24 1.84 6.66
CA ALA A 173 -25.76 3.12 7.12
C ALA A 173 -25.79 3.26 8.65
N ASP A 174 -25.61 2.17 9.40
CA ASP A 174 -25.50 2.15 10.86
C ASP A 174 -24.18 1.50 11.29
N PRO A 175 -23.13 2.28 11.59
CA PRO A 175 -21.82 1.74 11.96
C PRO A 175 -21.81 0.93 13.26
N PHE A 176 -22.84 1.06 14.11
CA PHE A 176 -22.98 0.30 15.35
C PHE A 176 -23.78 -1.00 15.19
N SER A 177 -24.39 -1.20 14.02
CA SER A 177 -25.06 -2.45 13.66
C SER A 177 -24.08 -3.62 13.72
N ARG A 178 -24.56 -4.76 14.23
CA ARG A 178 -23.76 -5.95 14.48
C ARG A 178 -24.54 -7.22 14.18
N ILE A 179 -23.88 -8.16 13.52
CA ILE A 179 -24.22 -9.58 13.48
C ILE A 179 -23.42 -10.22 14.64
N PRO A 180 -24.06 -10.58 15.77
CA PRO A 180 -23.35 -11.00 16.98
C PRO A 180 -22.41 -12.19 16.79
N GLU A 181 -22.75 -13.11 15.89
CA GLU A 181 -21.99 -14.32 15.57
C GLU A 181 -20.72 -14.01 14.77
N LEU A 182 -20.61 -12.81 14.17
CA LEU A 182 -19.44 -12.36 13.41
C LEU A 182 -18.64 -11.28 14.14
N ASP A 183 -19.12 -10.78 15.28
CA ASP A 183 -18.46 -9.71 16.02
C ASP A 183 -17.22 -10.25 16.75
N MET A 184 -16.02 -9.97 16.23
CA MET A 184 -14.76 -10.41 16.85
C MET A 184 -14.50 -9.79 18.22
N TYR A 185 -15.28 -8.77 18.62
CA TYR A 185 -15.23 -8.11 19.91
C TYR A 185 -16.34 -8.58 20.87
N ASN A 186 -17.12 -9.58 20.48
CA ASN A 186 -18.07 -10.26 21.35
C ASN A 186 -17.32 -11.30 22.23
N PRO A 187 -17.43 -11.25 23.58
CA PRO A 187 -16.79 -12.22 24.47
C PRO A 187 -17.12 -13.69 24.17
N ASP A 188 -18.32 -13.96 23.66
CA ASP A 188 -18.79 -15.30 23.28
C ASP A 188 -18.03 -15.88 22.08
N ASN A 189 -17.46 -15.02 21.23
CA ASN A 189 -16.62 -15.41 20.10
C ASN A 189 -15.13 -15.51 20.47
N GLY A 190 -14.76 -15.25 21.73
CA GLY A 190 -13.38 -15.40 22.22
C GLY A 190 -12.64 -14.10 22.54
N TRP A 191 -13.30 -12.94 22.39
CA TRP A 191 -12.70 -11.64 22.72
C TRP A 191 -12.40 -11.46 24.21
N ARG A 192 -11.28 -10.84 24.54
CA ARG A 192 -10.91 -10.38 25.88
C ARG A 192 -10.47 -8.91 25.83
N PRO A 193 -10.74 -8.11 26.87
CA PRO A 193 -10.33 -6.71 26.92
C PRO A 193 -8.81 -6.55 26.81
N TRP A 194 -8.35 -5.57 26.03
CA TRP A 194 -6.93 -5.26 25.91
C TRP A 194 -6.29 -4.96 27.29
N PRO A 195 -5.07 -5.45 27.60
CA PRO A 195 -4.14 -6.21 26.75
C PRO A 195 -4.23 -7.73 26.95
N GLU A 196 -5.35 -8.29 27.39
CA GLU A 196 -5.49 -9.75 27.51
C GLU A 196 -5.54 -10.40 26.11
N PRO A 197 -4.79 -11.48 25.86
CA PRO A 197 -4.82 -12.17 24.57
C PRO A 197 -6.16 -12.87 24.35
N CYS A 198 -6.70 -12.74 23.14
CA CYS A 198 -7.88 -13.45 22.69
C CYS A 198 -7.55 -14.87 22.23
N ARG A 199 -8.59 -15.71 22.13
CA ARG A 199 -8.53 -17.01 21.46
C ARG A 199 -9.79 -17.23 20.64
N TYR A 200 -9.64 -17.33 19.32
CA TYR A 200 -10.77 -17.54 18.41
C TYR A 200 -10.85 -18.99 17.96
N ASP A 201 -12.06 -19.53 17.88
CA ASP A 201 -12.27 -20.89 17.36
C ASP A 201 -11.89 -20.96 15.85
N PRO A 202 -11.14 -21.98 15.40
CA PRO A 202 -10.74 -22.08 13.99
C PRO A 202 -11.88 -22.19 12.98
N GLN A 203 -13.00 -22.82 13.34
CA GLN A 203 -14.18 -22.91 12.46
C GLN A 203 -14.92 -21.57 12.40
N TRP A 204 -15.01 -20.88 13.53
CA TRP A 204 -15.50 -19.50 13.57
C TRP A 204 -14.64 -18.58 12.70
N LEU A 205 -13.31 -18.68 12.81
CA LEU A 205 -12.38 -17.86 12.02
C LEU A 205 -12.56 -18.08 10.52
N ALA A 206 -12.76 -19.32 10.07
CA ALA A 206 -13.06 -19.60 8.66
C ALA A 206 -14.35 -18.91 8.20
N THR A 207 -15.40 -18.95 9.02
CA THR A 207 -16.67 -18.26 8.76
C THR A 207 -16.49 -16.74 8.73
N TYR A 208 -15.70 -16.20 9.65
CA TYR A 208 -15.37 -14.78 9.74
C TYR A 208 -14.68 -14.30 8.46
N ARG A 209 -13.65 -15.03 7.97
CA ARG A 209 -12.92 -14.68 6.74
C ARG A 209 -13.82 -14.68 5.50
N GLU A 210 -14.74 -15.64 5.38
CA GLU A 210 -15.72 -15.64 4.29
C GLU A 210 -16.70 -14.45 4.39
N ALA A 211 -17.11 -14.10 5.61
CA ALA A 211 -17.96 -12.93 5.82
C ALA A 211 -17.24 -11.60 5.50
N GLN A 212 -15.92 -11.50 5.68
CA GLN A 212 -15.11 -10.35 5.25
C GLN A 212 -15.19 -10.18 3.73
N ARG A 213 -14.97 -11.27 2.98
CA ARG A 213 -15.12 -11.28 1.51
C ARG A 213 -16.54 -10.89 1.10
N ALA A 214 -17.55 -11.42 1.78
CA ALA A 214 -18.95 -11.12 1.49
C ALA A 214 -19.28 -9.63 1.72
N ARG A 215 -18.73 -9.00 2.76
CA ARG A 215 -18.90 -7.56 2.99
C ARG A 215 -18.26 -6.72 1.88
N VAL A 216 -17.03 -7.04 1.49
CA VAL A 216 -16.37 -6.39 0.34
C VAL A 216 -17.19 -6.57 -0.94
N ALA A 217 -17.75 -7.76 -1.19
CA ALA A 217 -18.61 -8.00 -2.35
C ALA A 217 -19.88 -7.12 -2.38
N ARG A 218 -20.49 -6.85 -1.22
CA ARG A 218 -21.64 -5.93 -1.13
C ARG A 218 -21.23 -4.49 -1.45
N ILE A 219 -20.11 -4.02 -0.93
CA ILE A 219 -19.58 -2.67 -1.21
C ILE A 219 -19.20 -2.55 -2.69
N ASP A 220 -18.57 -3.57 -3.26
CA ASP A 220 -18.26 -3.68 -4.69
C ASP A 220 -19.51 -3.56 -5.55
N ALA A 221 -20.60 -4.25 -5.19
CA ALA A 221 -21.85 -4.19 -5.95
C ALA A 221 -22.41 -2.76 -6.00
N VAL A 222 -22.38 -2.04 -4.87
CA VAL A 222 -22.79 -0.62 -4.81
C VAL A 222 -21.88 0.24 -5.70
N ALA A 223 -20.57 0.07 -5.60
CA ALA A 223 -19.60 0.82 -6.40
C ALA A 223 -19.78 0.56 -7.90
N LYS A 224 -19.91 -0.71 -8.30
CA LYS A 224 -20.11 -1.12 -9.70
C LYS A 224 -21.43 -0.60 -10.26
N GLN A 225 -22.50 -0.65 -9.47
CA GLN A 225 -23.80 -0.10 -9.90
C GLN A 225 -23.70 1.41 -10.14
N SER A 226 -23.03 2.16 -9.26
CA SER A 226 -22.82 3.60 -9.45
C SER A 226 -22.09 3.92 -10.76
N LEU A 227 -21.05 3.15 -11.11
CA LEU A 227 -20.33 3.32 -12.36
C LEU A 227 -21.20 2.96 -13.58
N ALA A 228 -21.95 1.86 -13.50
CA ALA A 228 -22.88 1.44 -14.56
C ALA A 228 -23.96 2.50 -14.82
N ASP A 229 -24.52 3.11 -13.78
CA ASP A 229 -25.51 4.19 -13.89
C ASP A 229 -24.92 5.42 -14.59
N SER A 230 -23.69 5.81 -14.25
CA SER A 230 -22.97 6.90 -14.91
C SER A 230 -22.66 6.57 -16.38
N GLU A 231 -22.29 5.33 -16.68
CA GLU A 231 -22.04 4.88 -18.05
C GLU A 231 -23.31 4.92 -18.90
N ALA A 232 -24.40 4.33 -18.42
CA ALA A 232 -25.70 4.34 -19.07
C ALA A 232 -26.22 5.79 -19.30
N ALA A 233 -26.04 6.68 -18.33
CA ALA A 233 -26.35 8.10 -18.51
C ALA A 233 -25.49 8.76 -19.59
N GLY A 234 -24.25 8.31 -19.78
CA GLY A 234 -23.35 8.78 -20.84
C GLY A 234 -23.87 8.41 -22.22
N VAL A 235 -24.26 7.14 -22.41
CA VAL A 235 -24.87 6.66 -23.66
C VAL A 235 -26.16 7.42 -23.96
N ALA A 236 -27.02 7.61 -22.94
CA ALA A 236 -28.24 8.39 -23.11
C ALA A 236 -27.96 9.85 -23.52
N LEU A 237 -26.89 10.46 -22.99
CA LEU A 237 -26.55 11.86 -23.26
C LEU A 237 -26.20 12.12 -24.73
N GLU A 238 -25.66 11.13 -25.45
CA GLU A 238 -25.34 11.25 -26.89
C GLU A 238 -26.58 11.56 -27.74
N GLY A 239 -27.75 11.07 -27.32
CA GLY A 239 -29.03 11.31 -27.99
C GLY A 239 -29.70 12.64 -27.63
N VAL A 240 -29.20 13.37 -26.62
CA VAL A 240 -29.86 14.57 -26.10
C VAL A 240 -29.12 15.83 -26.51
N HIS A 241 -29.75 16.67 -27.33
CA HIS A 241 -29.10 17.88 -27.84
C HIS A 241 -29.30 19.08 -26.91
N LYS A 242 -28.18 19.62 -26.39
CA LYS A 242 -28.17 20.67 -25.35
C LYS A 242 -28.88 21.97 -25.71
N ARG A 243 -28.99 22.34 -26.99
CA ARG A 243 -29.64 23.61 -27.40
C ARG A 243 -31.15 23.45 -27.61
N THR A 244 -31.60 22.25 -27.97
CA THR A 244 -33.01 21.99 -28.30
C THR A 244 -33.75 21.38 -27.10
N ASN A 245 -33.08 20.54 -26.31
CA ASN A 245 -33.64 19.89 -25.11
C ASN A 245 -32.78 20.19 -23.85
N PRO A 246 -32.62 21.46 -23.45
CA PRO A 246 -31.70 21.83 -22.38
C PRO A 246 -32.03 21.21 -21.00
N ALA A 247 -33.31 21.00 -20.69
CA ALA A 247 -33.74 20.42 -19.41
C ALA A 247 -33.35 18.93 -19.30
N GLU A 248 -33.69 18.14 -20.32
CA GLU A 248 -33.31 16.73 -20.40
C GLU A 248 -31.78 16.57 -20.44
N TRP A 249 -31.10 17.40 -21.24
CA TRP A 249 -29.64 17.37 -21.34
C TRP A 249 -28.99 17.62 -19.98
N ARG A 250 -29.50 18.59 -19.21
CA ARG A 250 -29.02 18.90 -17.86
C ARG A 250 -29.18 17.69 -16.94
N ASP A 251 -30.36 17.06 -16.93
CA ASP A 251 -30.67 15.99 -15.98
C ASP A 251 -29.89 14.70 -16.30
N VAL A 252 -29.77 14.34 -17.57
CA VAL A 252 -28.95 13.20 -18.01
C VAL A 252 -27.47 13.48 -17.77
N ARG A 253 -27.00 14.71 -18.05
CA ARG A 253 -25.62 15.10 -17.75
C ARG A 253 -25.32 15.06 -16.26
N ALA A 254 -26.26 15.48 -15.40
CA ALA A 254 -26.09 15.42 -13.96
C ALA A 254 -25.85 13.97 -13.49
N ARG A 255 -26.59 13.00 -14.04
CA ARG A 255 -26.37 11.57 -13.78
C ARG A 255 -25.04 11.07 -14.33
N LYS A 256 -24.65 11.51 -15.53
CA LYS A 256 -23.35 11.15 -16.13
C LYS A 256 -22.18 11.59 -15.25
N VAL A 257 -22.21 12.81 -14.73
CA VAL A 257 -21.09 13.37 -13.94
C VAL A 257 -21.19 13.07 -12.45
N PHE A 258 -22.26 12.40 -12.00
CA PHE A 258 -22.45 12.03 -10.60
C PHE A 258 -21.36 11.06 -10.16
N THR A 259 -20.82 11.29 -8.97
CA THR A 259 -19.85 10.40 -8.31
C THR A 259 -20.40 10.02 -6.96
N GLN A 260 -20.69 8.73 -6.77
CA GLN A 260 -21.07 8.24 -5.45
C GLN A 260 -19.84 8.16 -4.55
N TYR A 261 -19.99 8.75 -3.36
CA TYR A 261 -19.04 8.58 -2.26
C TYR A 261 -19.56 7.48 -1.32
N LEU A 262 -18.67 6.56 -1.00
CA LEU A 262 -18.84 5.49 -0.02
C LEU A 262 -18.24 5.98 1.29
N THR A 263 -18.97 5.79 2.39
CA THR A 263 -18.41 5.94 3.74
C THR A 263 -18.35 4.55 4.36
N ILE A 264 -17.15 4.05 4.63
CA ILE A 264 -16.95 2.65 5.02
C ILE A 264 -16.50 2.59 6.47
N TYR A 265 -17.31 1.93 7.31
CA TYR A 265 -17.07 1.81 8.74
C TYR A 265 -16.34 0.54 9.15
N ARG A 266 -15.54 0.62 10.23
CA ARG A 266 -14.91 -0.54 10.88
C ARG A 266 -14.04 -1.37 9.93
N THR A 267 -12.85 -0.84 9.65
CA THR A 267 -11.88 -1.38 8.67
C THR A 267 -10.55 -1.79 9.32
N LEU A 268 -10.54 -2.07 10.63
CA LEU A 268 -9.35 -2.48 11.40
C LEU A 268 -9.72 -3.59 12.43
N ALA A 269 -10.30 -4.68 11.93
CA ALA A 269 -10.81 -5.81 12.70
C ALA A 269 -10.22 -7.13 12.19
N ASP A 270 -8.92 -7.34 12.40
CA ASP A 270 -8.26 -8.63 12.19
C ASP A 270 -8.13 -9.41 13.51
N PRO A 271 -8.75 -10.60 13.64
CA PRO A 271 -8.55 -11.49 14.80
C PRO A 271 -7.08 -11.76 15.15
N ALA A 272 -6.19 -11.76 14.15
CA ALA A 272 -4.77 -12.03 14.34
C ALA A 272 -3.99 -10.88 15.02
N TYR A 273 -4.62 -9.72 15.23
CA TYR A 273 -4.09 -8.66 16.10
C TYR A 273 -4.20 -9.01 17.58
N LEU A 274 -5.18 -9.83 17.98
CA LEU A 274 -5.45 -10.16 19.38
C LEU A 274 -5.17 -11.63 19.72
N ASP A 275 -5.07 -12.50 18.72
CA ASP A 275 -4.76 -13.92 18.89
C ASP A 275 -3.49 -14.32 18.12
N LEU A 276 -2.36 -14.40 18.83
CA LEU A 276 -1.07 -14.78 18.27
C LEU A 276 -0.96 -16.26 17.87
N SER A 277 -1.97 -17.09 18.14
CA SER A 277 -2.00 -18.46 17.60
C SER A 277 -2.44 -18.52 16.13
N ILE A 278 -3.09 -17.46 15.64
CA ILE A 278 -3.46 -17.34 14.23
C ILE A 278 -2.20 -16.98 13.44
N GLU A 279 -1.70 -17.92 12.63
CA GLU A 279 -0.46 -17.76 11.86
C GLU A 279 0.73 -17.32 12.73
N PRO A 280 1.26 -18.19 13.61
CA PRO A 280 2.31 -17.79 14.55
C PRO A 280 3.57 -17.29 13.85
N ASP A 281 4.08 -16.13 14.26
CA ASP A 281 5.35 -15.52 13.83
C ASP A 281 5.94 -14.68 14.97
N GLU A 282 6.94 -13.83 14.69
CA GLU A 282 7.66 -13.03 15.69
C GLU A 282 6.94 -11.73 16.07
N ARG A 283 5.75 -11.45 15.53
CA ARG A 283 5.04 -10.19 15.77
C ARG A 283 4.55 -10.09 17.23
N PRO A 284 4.50 -8.87 17.80
CA PRO A 284 3.76 -8.65 19.03
C PRO A 284 2.25 -8.61 18.78
N MET A 285 1.49 -8.75 19.86
CA MET A 285 0.05 -8.50 19.85
C MET A 285 -0.22 -7.02 19.54
N GLY A 286 -1.27 -6.75 18.75
CA GLY A 286 -1.63 -5.42 18.29
C GLY A 286 -1.39 -5.21 16.79
N SER A 287 -1.42 -3.95 16.38
CA SER A 287 -1.27 -3.52 14.99
C SER A 287 -0.60 -2.15 14.91
N LEU A 288 0.14 -1.93 13.82
CA LEU A 288 0.66 -0.64 13.41
C LEU A 288 -0.45 0.39 13.13
N PHE A 289 -1.59 -0.07 12.60
CA PHE A 289 -2.74 0.77 12.28
C PHE A 289 -3.79 0.79 13.39
N ALA A 290 -3.79 -0.24 14.25
CA ALA A 290 -4.78 -0.46 15.30
C ALA A 290 -4.14 -0.47 16.70
N PHE A 291 -3.68 0.71 17.14
CA PHE A 291 -2.87 0.89 18.35
C PHE A 291 -3.51 1.87 19.38
N PRO A 292 -3.32 1.65 20.71
CA PRO A 292 -2.83 0.41 21.33
C PRO A 292 -3.88 -0.70 21.33
N ASP A 293 -5.15 -0.32 21.37
CA ASP A 293 -6.27 -1.25 21.41
C ASP A 293 -6.91 -1.34 20.01
N PRO A 294 -6.87 -2.51 19.34
CA PRO A 294 -7.57 -2.73 18.09
C PRO A 294 -9.07 -2.40 18.13
N PHE A 295 -9.72 -2.58 19.30
CA PHE A 295 -11.12 -2.20 19.48
C PHE A 295 -11.33 -0.69 19.25
N GLU A 296 -10.51 0.14 19.89
CA GLU A 296 -10.58 1.60 19.75
C GLU A 296 -10.29 2.04 18.31
N ALA A 297 -9.34 1.38 17.63
CA ALA A 297 -9.00 1.74 16.27
C ALA A 297 -10.09 1.38 15.25
N ASN A 298 -10.75 0.24 15.44
CA ASN A 298 -11.82 -0.22 14.55
C ASN A 298 -13.07 0.70 14.62
N TYR A 299 -13.48 1.09 15.83
CA TYR A 299 -14.60 2.02 16.04
C TYR A 299 -14.20 3.50 15.92
N GLY A 300 -12.92 3.80 16.06
CA GLY A 300 -12.40 5.16 16.10
C GLY A 300 -12.00 5.71 14.74
N ARG A 301 -11.19 6.78 14.80
CA ARG A 301 -10.81 7.58 13.62
C ARG A 301 -9.78 6.92 12.70
N GLY A 302 -9.12 5.85 13.12
CA GLY A 302 -7.94 5.29 12.45
C GLY A 302 -8.21 4.44 11.21
N GLY A 303 -9.46 4.05 10.97
CA GLY A 303 -9.82 3.16 9.86
C GLY A 303 -9.42 3.66 8.46
N LEU A 304 -8.97 2.72 7.64
CA LEU A 304 -8.56 2.90 6.24
C LEU A 304 -9.76 2.94 5.30
N ALA A 305 -9.60 3.51 4.10
CA ALA A 305 -10.65 3.61 3.08
C ALA A 305 -11.96 4.26 3.57
N ARG A 306 -11.87 5.18 4.55
CA ARG A 306 -13.02 5.73 5.27
C ARG A 306 -14.04 6.38 4.33
N THR A 307 -13.55 7.21 3.41
CA THR A 307 -14.36 7.95 2.45
C THR A 307 -13.75 7.74 1.08
N MET A 308 -14.48 7.07 0.20
CA MET A 308 -13.99 6.67 -1.13
C MET A 308 -14.98 7.06 -2.22
N THR A 309 -14.52 7.43 -3.40
CA THR A 309 -15.36 7.33 -4.59
C THR A 309 -15.57 5.86 -4.95
N ALA A 310 -16.64 5.55 -5.69
CA ALA A 310 -16.86 4.20 -6.21
C ALA A 310 -15.65 3.67 -7.00
N ARG A 311 -15.01 4.54 -7.81
CA ARG A 311 -13.84 4.16 -8.61
C ARG A 311 -12.59 3.96 -7.75
N GLY A 312 -12.33 4.86 -6.79
CA GLY A 312 -11.21 4.74 -5.87
C GLY A 312 -11.27 3.45 -5.05
N TRP A 313 -12.47 3.07 -4.58
CA TRP A 313 -12.67 1.78 -3.88
C TRP A 313 -12.28 0.60 -4.77
N LEU A 314 -12.81 0.53 -5.99
CA LEU A 314 -12.58 -0.60 -6.89
C LEU A 314 -11.12 -0.68 -7.37
N SER A 315 -10.46 0.45 -7.57
CA SER A 315 -9.05 0.51 -7.99
C SER A 315 -8.10 0.16 -6.83
N THR A 316 -8.37 0.62 -5.61
CA THR A 316 -7.40 0.57 -4.51
C THR A 316 -7.73 -0.47 -3.43
N TRP A 317 -8.93 -0.41 -2.83
CA TRP A 317 -9.24 -1.07 -1.55
C TRP A 317 -10.16 -2.29 -1.66
N SER A 318 -10.78 -2.51 -2.81
CA SER A 318 -11.50 -3.74 -3.06
C SER A 318 -10.52 -4.89 -3.29
N GLY A 319 -10.43 -5.83 -2.34
CA GLY A 319 -9.68 -7.06 -2.55
C GLY A 319 -10.30 -8.01 -3.57
N LEU A 320 -11.50 -7.74 -4.06
CA LEU A 320 -12.14 -8.53 -5.12
C LEU A 320 -11.91 -7.91 -6.51
N SER A 321 -11.81 -6.58 -6.60
CA SER A 321 -11.75 -5.87 -7.89
C SER A 321 -10.41 -5.21 -8.21
N SER A 322 -9.61 -4.80 -7.21
CA SER A 322 -8.34 -4.10 -7.47
C SER A 322 -7.36 -4.98 -8.25
N HIS A 323 -6.67 -4.36 -9.20
CA HIS A 323 -5.58 -4.98 -9.96
C HIS A 323 -4.21 -4.87 -9.27
N ALA A 324 -4.09 -4.05 -8.22
CA ALA A 324 -2.85 -3.86 -7.47
C ALA A 324 -2.62 -4.99 -6.45
N LYS A 325 -2.72 -6.24 -6.90
CA LYS A 325 -2.54 -7.47 -6.12
C LYS A 325 -1.20 -8.07 -6.45
N LEU A 326 -0.31 -8.11 -5.46
CA LEU A 326 1.09 -8.42 -5.70
C LEU A 326 1.26 -9.87 -6.16
N ALA A 327 0.58 -10.84 -5.54
CA ALA A 327 0.60 -12.25 -5.97
C ALA A 327 0.15 -12.45 -7.43
N ASP A 328 -0.84 -11.68 -7.90
CA ASP A 328 -1.34 -11.75 -9.29
C ASP A 328 -0.41 -11.04 -10.28
N THR A 329 0.36 -10.06 -9.79
CA THR A 329 1.23 -9.20 -10.61
C THR A 329 2.62 -9.79 -10.78
N MET A 330 3.17 -10.38 -9.71
CA MET A 330 4.53 -10.92 -9.67
C MET A 330 4.87 -11.93 -10.77
N PRO A 331 3.95 -12.77 -11.30
CA PRO A 331 4.25 -13.66 -12.42
C PRO A 331 4.68 -12.93 -13.70
N ARG A 332 4.31 -11.65 -13.84
CA ARG A 332 4.69 -10.79 -14.97
C ARG A 332 5.95 -9.95 -14.70
N VAL A 333 6.40 -9.88 -13.45
CA VAL A 333 7.65 -9.20 -13.07
C VAL A 333 8.80 -10.18 -13.34
N THR A 334 9.43 -10.06 -14.50
CA THR A 334 10.50 -10.96 -14.98
C THR A 334 11.91 -10.43 -14.76
N VAL A 335 12.02 -9.18 -14.29
CA VAL A 335 13.29 -8.52 -13.97
C VAL A 335 13.87 -9.04 -12.64
N PRO A 336 15.21 -8.97 -12.42
CA PRO A 336 15.81 -9.37 -11.16
C PRO A 336 15.05 -8.80 -9.95
N THR A 337 14.75 -9.68 -8.99
CA THR A 337 13.86 -9.39 -7.87
C THR A 337 14.54 -9.69 -6.53
N ILE A 338 14.40 -8.77 -5.57
CA ILE A 338 14.69 -9.02 -4.15
C ILE A 338 13.51 -8.62 -3.28
N LEU A 339 13.16 -9.47 -2.31
CA LEU A 339 12.21 -9.15 -1.24
C LEU A 339 12.91 -9.22 0.11
N VAL A 340 12.92 -8.10 0.83
CA VAL A 340 13.37 -7.99 2.22
C VAL A 340 12.13 -7.90 3.11
N HIS A 341 11.93 -8.92 3.96
CA HIS A 341 10.71 -9.06 4.75
C HIS A 341 10.99 -9.03 6.26
N PRO A 342 10.41 -8.07 7.02
CA PRO A 342 10.39 -8.10 8.48
C PRO A 342 9.51 -9.23 9.00
N THR A 343 10.01 -9.99 9.97
CA THR A 343 9.35 -11.18 10.54
C THR A 343 8.48 -10.88 11.77
N ALA A 344 8.66 -9.70 12.39
CA ALA A 344 7.83 -9.18 13.48
C ALA A 344 6.85 -8.09 12.98
N ASP A 345 6.53 -8.12 11.70
CA ASP A 345 5.55 -7.25 11.05
C ASP A 345 4.12 -7.58 11.51
N THR A 346 3.38 -6.57 11.97
CA THR A 346 2.02 -6.76 12.46
C THR A 346 0.98 -6.83 11.34
N GLU A 347 1.32 -6.33 10.14
CA GLU A 347 0.39 -6.17 9.02
C GLU A 347 0.63 -7.19 7.92
N ILE A 348 1.90 -7.44 7.58
CA ILE A 348 2.28 -8.35 6.50
C ILE A 348 2.88 -9.62 7.08
N ARG A 349 2.26 -10.77 6.82
CA ARG A 349 2.72 -12.03 7.38
C ARG A 349 3.74 -12.73 6.50
N VAL A 350 4.54 -13.59 7.12
CA VAL A 350 5.57 -14.39 6.45
C VAL A 350 5.00 -15.21 5.29
N ARG A 351 3.80 -15.81 5.44
CA ARG A 351 3.16 -16.56 4.34
C ARG A 351 2.92 -15.70 3.09
N GLN A 352 2.60 -14.41 3.27
CA GLN A 352 2.29 -13.51 2.15
C GLN A 352 3.59 -13.13 1.42
N ALA A 353 4.67 -12.90 2.18
CA ALA A 353 5.99 -12.73 1.59
C ALA A 353 6.40 -13.98 0.79
N GLN A 354 6.21 -15.18 1.35
CA GLN A 354 6.48 -16.44 0.65
C GLN A 354 5.62 -16.61 -0.62
N GLU A 355 4.34 -16.24 -0.58
CA GLU A 355 3.43 -16.27 -1.73
C GLU A 355 3.90 -15.31 -2.83
N ILE A 356 4.30 -14.08 -2.48
CA ILE A 356 4.86 -13.10 -3.42
C ILE A 356 6.09 -13.69 -4.12
N MET A 357 6.99 -14.34 -3.35
CA MET A 357 8.21 -14.95 -3.88
C MET A 357 7.94 -16.16 -4.76
N ALA A 358 7.01 -17.03 -4.35
CA ALA A 358 6.65 -18.22 -5.11
C ALA A 358 6.02 -17.88 -6.47
N ASN A 359 5.37 -16.72 -6.57
CA ASN A 359 4.75 -16.23 -7.80
C ASN A 359 5.67 -15.32 -8.64
N ALA A 360 6.91 -15.04 -8.21
CA ALA A 360 7.81 -14.18 -8.97
C ALA A 360 8.13 -14.79 -10.35
N GLY A 361 7.89 -14.03 -11.43
CA GLY A 361 8.18 -14.43 -12.81
C GLY A 361 9.67 -14.31 -13.19
N ALA A 362 10.49 -13.73 -12.30
CA ALA A 362 11.91 -13.52 -12.51
C ALA A 362 12.72 -14.82 -12.38
N ALA A 363 13.76 -14.96 -13.20
CA ALA A 363 14.72 -16.07 -13.07
C ALA A 363 15.73 -15.84 -11.93
N ASP A 364 15.97 -14.58 -11.56
CA ASP A 364 16.88 -14.17 -10.52
C ASP A 364 16.10 -13.54 -9.37
N VAL A 365 15.99 -14.31 -8.28
CA VAL A 365 15.07 -14.07 -7.18
C VAL A 365 15.82 -14.23 -5.86
N THR A 366 15.81 -13.20 -5.03
CA THR A 366 16.43 -13.20 -3.69
C THR A 366 15.39 -12.92 -2.61
N TYR A 367 15.35 -13.72 -1.55
CA TYR A 367 14.49 -13.52 -0.39
C TYR A 367 15.33 -13.35 0.88
N VAL A 368 15.08 -12.29 1.63
CA VAL A 368 15.79 -11.96 2.88
C VAL A 368 14.78 -11.75 3.99
N GLU A 369 14.81 -12.59 5.02
CA GLU A 369 14.03 -12.39 6.24
C GLU A 369 14.84 -11.58 7.27
N MET A 370 14.24 -10.51 7.77
CA MET A 370 14.78 -9.68 8.85
C MET A 370 14.15 -10.13 10.17
N LYS A 371 14.84 -11.02 10.88
CA LYS A 371 14.40 -11.62 12.16
C LYS A 371 14.13 -10.55 13.22
N GLY A 372 12.98 -10.61 13.87
CA GLY A 372 12.53 -9.66 14.89
C GLY A 372 12.33 -8.22 14.40
N ALA A 373 12.42 -7.94 13.09
CA ALA A 373 12.28 -6.59 12.59
C ALA A 373 10.80 -6.18 12.45
N PRO A 374 10.43 -4.93 12.78
CA PRO A 374 9.08 -4.40 12.57
C PRO A 374 8.84 -3.96 11.12
N HIS A 375 7.61 -3.58 10.78
CA HIS A 375 7.15 -3.23 9.41
C HIS A 375 8.05 -2.21 8.67
N TYR A 376 8.56 -1.17 9.36
CA TYR A 376 9.45 -0.17 8.77
C TYR A 376 10.92 -0.34 9.16
N LEU A 377 11.27 -1.54 9.63
CA LEU A 377 12.62 -2.01 9.90
C LEU A 377 13.38 -1.15 10.93
N GLU A 378 12.69 -0.46 11.85
CA GLU A 378 13.36 0.25 12.94
C GLU A 378 14.36 -0.66 13.67
N GLY A 379 15.57 -0.14 13.94
CA GLY A 379 16.71 -0.93 14.44
C GLY A 379 17.39 -1.87 13.42
N HIS A 380 16.80 -2.08 12.24
CA HIS A 380 17.23 -3.05 11.22
C HIS A 380 17.45 -2.46 9.82
N ARG A 381 17.16 -1.15 9.62
CA ARG A 381 17.26 -0.46 8.33
C ARG A 381 18.63 -0.57 7.67
N ARG A 382 19.72 -0.41 8.44
CA ARG A 382 21.09 -0.54 7.92
C ARG A 382 21.38 -1.95 7.39
N PRO A 383 21.25 -3.04 8.18
CA PRO A 383 21.38 -4.39 7.65
C PRO A 383 20.49 -4.69 6.44
N ALA A 384 19.25 -4.18 6.44
CA ALA A 384 18.35 -4.34 5.30
C ALA A 384 18.85 -3.63 4.04
N MET A 385 19.36 -2.41 4.18
CA MET A 385 19.98 -1.67 3.06
C MET A 385 21.30 -2.28 2.61
N ASP A 386 22.10 -2.86 3.52
CA ASP A 386 23.31 -3.59 3.13
C ASP A 386 22.97 -4.77 2.21
N ALA A 387 21.94 -5.55 2.55
CA ALA A 387 21.45 -6.64 1.70
C ALA A 387 20.99 -6.15 0.32
N VAL A 388 20.24 -5.04 0.26
CA VAL A 388 19.82 -4.42 -1.00
C VAL A 388 21.02 -3.91 -1.81
N VAL A 389 21.99 -3.28 -1.16
CA VAL A 389 23.20 -2.75 -1.81
C VAL A 389 24.06 -3.87 -2.38
N ASP A 390 24.25 -4.96 -1.65
CA ASP A 390 24.99 -6.12 -2.13
C ASP A 390 24.28 -6.77 -3.33
N TRP A 391 22.95 -6.86 -3.27
CA TRP A 391 22.12 -7.33 -4.38
C TRP A 391 22.26 -6.43 -5.62
N LEU A 392 22.20 -5.11 -5.45
CA LEU A 392 22.36 -4.12 -6.52
C LEU A 392 23.75 -4.19 -7.15
N ARG A 393 24.81 -4.26 -6.33
CA ARG A 393 26.22 -4.28 -6.79
C ARG A 393 26.55 -5.47 -7.69
N ALA A 394 25.88 -6.60 -7.46
CA ALA A 394 26.07 -7.80 -8.26
C ALA A 394 25.44 -7.69 -9.66
N ARG A 395 24.52 -6.74 -9.88
CA ARG A 395 23.63 -6.73 -11.05
C ARG A 395 23.71 -5.45 -11.88
N PHE A 396 23.93 -4.31 -11.23
CA PHE A 396 23.84 -3.00 -11.86
C PHE A 396 25.12 -2.18 -11.62
N PRO A 397 25.54 -1.38 -12.61
CA PRO A 397 26.70 -0.52 -12.45
C PRO A 397 26.41 0.60 -11.43
N ARG A 398 27.44 1.02 -10.69
CA ARG A 398 27.33 2.16 -9.77
C ARG A 398 27.51 3.47 -10.50
#